data_AF-A0AAN6WFF4-F1
#
_entry.id   AF-A0AAN6WFF4-F1
#
_cell.length_a   1.000
_cell.length_b   1.000
_cell.length_c   1.000
_cell.angle_alpha   90.00
_cell.angle_beta   90.00
_cell.angle_gamma   90.00
#
_symmetry.space_group_name_H-M   'P 1'
#
loop_
_entity.id
_entity.type
_entity.pdbx_description
1 polymer ?
#
loop_
_entity_poly.entity_id
_entity_poly.type
_entity_poly.pdbx_seq_one_letter_code
_entity_poly.pdbx_strand_id
1 'polypeptide(L)'
;MGASDLNPDTGVKLTPMTAANMKRHAKSRAKRRKASLATALRRRNWTVPLILMSGFLLVYAINPTESNPAYPFILLSYKLEGAVDGSSPAPQYGKGLRDIAFVCFYTIFLTFTREFCMQEIFTPLGRTCGITSRAKRARFAENMYTALYIAIIGPWGMYLMRRTPVWYFNTHGMYEGFPHRTHEAGFKAYYLLQAAFWMQQVVVMVLGLEARRKDFSQLIGHHIVTVALVALSYRFHFAYMGIAVYITHDISDFFLSVSKSLNYLENKAQGWSFGLCIVMWIYLRHYINLRILYSALPGGEFSTVGPYGPIDWEAEQYKSPLANVITFSLLAALQSLNIFWLYCLLRSAYKFVFLGVAKDDRSEAEDEGEEAESMVTVVGDVDVPAQVAGNGPIQGLVQRKSGQV
;
A
#
# COMPACT_ATOMS: atom_id res chain seq x y z
N MET A 1 11.24 -56.33 61.44
CA MET A 1 9.91 -55.97 61.98
C MET A 1 9.11 -55.32 60.86
N GLY A 2 7.94 -55.88 60.52
CA GLY A 2 6.91 -55.23 59.71
C GLY A 2 6.93 -55.48 58.21
N ALA A 3 6.20 -56.50 57.77
CA ALA A 3 5.69 -56.68 56.41
C ALA A 3 4.17 -56.41 56.41
N SER A 4 3.65 -55.65 55.43
CA SER A 4 2.22 -55.42 55.07
C SER A 4 2.16 -54.13 54.24
N ASP A 5 1.56 -53.94 53.07
CA ASP A 5 0.52 -54.68 52.33
C ASP A 5 0.64 -54.33 50.83
N LEU A 6 0.54 -55.35 49.96
CA LEU A 6 0.20 -55.20 48.54
C LEU A 6 -1.31 -55.40 48.40
N ASN A 7 -2.04 -54.36 47.99
CA ASN A 7 -3.45 -54.48 47.60
C ASN A 7 -3.58 -54.46 46.06
N PRO A 8 -4.11 -55.51 45.42
CA PRO A 8 -4.33 -55.56 43.98
C PRO A 8 -5.83 -55.46 43.65
N ASP A 9 -6.36 -54.27 43.38
CA ASP A 9 -7.55 -54.16 42.51
C ASP A 9 -7.89 -52.70 42.16
N THR A 10 -7.73 -52.33 40.89
CA THR A 10 -8.55 -51.29 40.24
C THR A 10 -8.61 -51.56 38.74
N GLY A 11 -9.30 -52.64 38.36
CA GLY A 11 -9.75 -52.82 36.98
C GLY A 11 -10.81 -51.77 36.61
N VAL A 12 -10.37 -50.64 36.04
CA VAL A 12 -11.29 -49.66 35.44
C VAL A 12 -11.90 -50.27 34.17
N LYS A 13 -13.13 -50.79 34.28
CA LYS A 13 -13.94 -51.19 33.12
C LYS A 13 -14.32 -49.96 32.31
N LEU A 14 -13.63 -49.72 31.20
CA LEU A 14 -14.04 -48.77 30.16
C LEU A 14 -15.34 -49.27 29.52
N THR A 15 -16.48 -48.65 29.84
CA THR A 15 -17.74 -48.90 29.13
C THR A 15 -17.61 -48.43 27.68
N PRO A 16 -17.89 -49.29 26.68
CA PRO A 16 -17.75 -48.90 25.28
C PRO A 16 -18.77 -47.81 24.93
N MET A 17 -18.29 -46.69 24.40
CA MET A 17 -19.17 -45.61 23.92
C MET A 17 -20.15 -46.19 22.89
N THR A 18 -21.44 -46.03 23.14
CA THR A 18 -22.46 -46.41 22.18
C THR A 18 -22.27 -45.65 20.86
N ALA A 19 -22.61 -46.28 19.73
CA ALA A 19 -22.42 -45.69 18.40
C ALA A 19 -23.11 -44.31 18.23
N ALA A 20 -24.20 -44.07 18.97
CA ALA A 20 -24.87 -42.77 19.04
C ALA A 20 -24.02 -41.69 19.73
N ASN A 21 -23.34 -42.03 20.83
CA ASN A 21 -22.44 -41.12 21.54
C ASN A 21 -21.16 -40.83 20.74
N MET A 22 -20.63 -41.81 20.01
CA MET A 22 -19.52 -41.58 19.06
C MET A 22 -19.91 -40.60 17.95
N LYS A 23 -21.10 -40.77 17.34
CA LYS A 23 -21.60 -39.85 16.30
C LYS A 23 -21.81 -38.43 16.85
N ARG A 24 -22.30 -38.30 18.09
CA ARG A 24 -22.51 -36.99 18.75
C ARG A 24 -21.19 -36.30 19.10
N HIS A 25 -20.19 -37.04 19.58
CA HIS A 25 -18.84 -36.52 19.81
C HIS A 25 -18.11 -36.13 18.51
N ALA A 26 -18.26 -36.92 17.45
CA ALA A 26 -17.70 -36.59 16.13
C ALA A 26 -18.31 -35.29 15.57
N LYS A 27 -19.64 -35.12 15.66
CA LYS A 27 -20.33 -33.88 15.26
C LYS A 27 -19.90 -32.67 16.10
N SER A 28 -19.76 -32.83 17.42
CA SER A 28 -19.27 -31.78 18.33
C SER A 28 -17.83 -31.36 18.02
N ARG A 29 -16.92 -32.34 17.81
CA ARG A 29 -15.52 -32.10 17.45
C ARG A 29 -15.39 -31.46 16.07
N ALA A 30 -16.21 -31.85 15.10
CA ALA A 30 -16.29 -31.21 13.78
C ALA A 30 -16.79 -29.76 13.88
N LYS A 31 -17.83 -29.49 14.69
CA LYS A 31 -18.32 -28.13 14.94
C LYS A 31 -17.26 -27.26 15.62
N ARG A 32 -16.53 -27.79 16.61
CA ARG A 32 -15.45 -27.10 17.32
C ARG A 32 -14.23 -26.85 16.43
N ARG A 33 -13.87 -27.80 15.54
CA ARG A 33 -12.83 -27.61 14.51
C ARG A 33 -13.24 -26.57 13.49
N LYS A 34 -14.48 -26.59 12.99
CA LYS A 34 -15.01 -25.56 12.08
C LYS A 34 -15.04 -24.18 12.72
N ALA A 35 -15.46 -24.08 13.99
CA ALA A 35 -15.43 -22.82 14.74
C ALA A 35 -13.99 -22.32 14.99
N SER A 36 -13.05 -23.22 15.32
CA SER A 36 -11.63 -22.89 15.50
C SER A 36 -10.98 -22.45 14.18
N LEU A 37 -11.28 -23.11 13.07
CA LEU A 37 -10.81 -22.74 11.74
C LEU A 37 -11.40 -21.38 11.31
N ALA A 38 -12.71 -21.16 11.52
CA ALA A 38 -13.36 -19.88 11.23
C ALA A 38 -12.77 -18.73 12.05
N THR A 39 -12.51 -18.94 13.35
CA THR A 39 -11.82 -17.95 14.19
C THR A 39 -10.37 -17.73 13.78
N ALA A 40 -9.66 -18.78 13.33
CA ALA A 40 -8.29 -18.67 12.83
C ALA A 40 -8.22 -17.93 11.49
N LEU A 41 -9.17 -18.16 10.57
CA LEU A 41 -9.30 -17.39 9.33
C LEU A 41 -9.68 -15.94 9.60
N ARG A 42 -10.58 -15.68 10.54
CA ARG A 42 -11.00 -14.30 10.89
C ARG A 42 -9.90 -13.47 11.58
N ARG A 43 -8.84 -14.12 12.08
CA ARG A 43 -7.65 -13.45 12.63
C ARG A 43 -6.67 -12.98 11.56
N ARG A 44 -6.78 -13.45 10.31
CA ARG A 44 -5.91 -13.02 9.21
C ARG A 44 -6.52 -11.80 8.53
N ASN A 45 -5.76 -10.71 8.43
CA ASN A 45 -6.29 -9.46 7.88
C ASN A 45 -6.67 -9.57 6.39
N TRP A 46 -6.09 -10.52 5.64
CA TRP A 46 -6.44 -10.74 4.23
C TRP A 46 -7.81 -11.42 4.02
N THR A 47 -8.43 -11.98 5.06
CA THR A 47 -9.69 -12.73 4.92
C THR A 47 -10.86 -11.85 4.49
N VAL A 48 -10.97 -10.63 5.04
CA VAL A 48 -12.04 -9.69 4.68
C VAL A 48 -11.97 -9.28 3.19
N PRO A 49 -10.85 -8.74 2.68
CA PRO A 49 -10.76 -8.38 1.27
C PRO A 49 -10.87 -9.61 0.34
N LEU A 50 -10.42 -10.81 0.76
CA LEU A 50 -10.66 -12.03 0.00
C LEU A 50 -12.14 -12.37 -0.14
N ILE A 51 -12.93 -12.26 0.94
CA ILE A 51 -14.38 -12.52 0.91
C ILE A 51 -15.08 -11.52 -0.02
N LEU A 52 -14.74 -10.22 0.10
CA LEU A 52 -15.31 -9.18 -0.75
C LEU A 52 -15.00 -9.44 -2.22
N MET A 53 -13.73 -9.70 -2.56
CA MET A 53 -13.28 -10.01 -3.92
C MET A 53 -13.98 -11.26 -4.47
N SER A 54 -14.06 -12.32 -3.67
CA SER A 54 -14.74 -13.57 -4.06
C SER A 54 -16.22 -13.33 -4.37
N GLY A 55 -16.89 -12.44 -3.63
CA GLY A 55 -18.28 -12.05 -3.91
C GLY A 55 -18.46 -11.49 -5.31
N PHE A 56 -17.62 -10.53 -5.73
CA PHE A 56 -17.66 -9.97 -7.08
C PHE A 56 -17.38 -11.03 -8.16
N LEU A 57 -16.38 -11.88 -7.95
CA LEU A 57 -16.03 -12.94 -8.90
C LEU A 57 -17.15 -13.98 -9.04
N LEU A 58 -17.83 -14.33 -7.95
CA LEU A 58 -18.98 -15.24 -7.98
C LEU A 58 -20.17 -14.63 -8.72
N VAL A 59 -20.46 -13.34 -8.52
CA VAL A 59 -21.51 -12.63 -9.27
C VAL A 59 -21.19 -12.62 -10.77
N TYR A 60 -19.92 -12.40 -11.13
CA TYR A 60 -19.49 -12.45 -12.52
C TYR A 60 -19.62 -13.85 -13.13
N ALA A 61 -19.27 -14.89 -12.37
CA ALA A 61 -19.32 -16.28 -12.82
C ALA A 61 -20.74 -16.77 -13.17
N ILE A 62 -21.80 -16.16 -12.61
CA ILE A 62 -23.19 -16.50 -12.94
C ILE A 62 -23.53 -16.16 -14.40
N ASN A 63 -23.00 -15.04 -14.92
CA ASN A 63 -23.22 -14.60 -16.29
C ASN A 63 -22.01 -13.77 -16.76
N PRO A 64 -20.96 -14.39 -17.32
CA PRO A 64 -19.70 -13.72 -17.68
C PRO A 64 -19.83 -12.91 -18.98
N THR A 65 -20.74 -11.94 -19.01
CA THR A 65 -21.02 -11.06 -20.15
C THR A 65 -20.91 -9.59 -19.73
N GLU A 66 -20.86 -8.68 -20.71
CA GLU A 66 -20.79 -7.23 -20.46
C GLU A 66 -22.04 -6.67 -19.74
N SER A 67 -23.16 -7.39 -19.80
CA SER A 67 -24.39 -7.07 -19.07
C SER A 67 -24.31 -7.29 -17.56
N ASN A 68 -23.28 -7.99 -17.08
CA ASN A 68 -23.16 -8.33 -15.67
C ASN A 68 -22.83 -7.07 -14.84
N PRO A 69 -23.51 -6.82 -13.70
CA PRO A 69 -23.19 -5.70 -12.83
C PRO A 69 -21.75 -5.74 -12.25
N ALA A 70 -21.12 -6.93 -12.18
CA ALA A 70 -19.73 -7.09 -11.79
C ALA A 70 -18.72 -6.83 -12.92
N TYR A 71 -19.17 -6.74 -14.18
CA TYR A 71 -18.27 -6.52 -15.32
C TYR A 71 -17.40 -5.26 -15.17
N PRO A 72 -17.95 -4.07 -14.81
CA PRO A 72 -17.15 -2.85 -14.65
C PRO A 72 -16.10 -2.91 -13.54
N PHE A 73 -16.26 -3.82 -12.59
CA PHE A 73 -15.32 -4.00 -11.48
C PHE A 73 -14.11 -4.84 -11.90
N ILE A 74 -14.31 -5.83 -12.78
CA ILE A 74 -13.29 -6.83 -13.11
C ILE A 74 -12.57 -6.50 -14.42
N LEU A 75 -13.31 -6.03 -15.43
CA LEU A 75 -12.84 -5.80 -16.79
C LEU A 75 -12.94 -4.33 -17.19
N LEU A 76 -12.13 -3.93 -18.18
CA LEU A 76 -12.15 -2.57 -18.71
C LEU A 76 -13.49 -2.25 -19.37
N SER A 77 -14.05 -1.09 -18.99
CA SER A 77 -15.25 -0.51 -19.60
C SER A 77 -14.91 0.44 -20.74
N TYR A 78 -15.89 0.74 -21.59
CA TYR A 78 -15.80 1.71 -22.69
C TYR A 78 -14.87 1.30 -23.84
N LYS A 79 -14.96 0.04 -24.27
CA LYS A 79 -14.31 -0.43 -25.50
C LYS A 79 -14.94 0.28 -26.69
N LEU A 80 -14.12 0.84 -27.56
CA LEU A 80 -14.58 1.45 -28.81
C LEU A 80 -14.49 0.42 -29.94
N GLU A 81 -15.58 0.26 -30.69
CA GLU A 81 -15.60 -0.59 -31.87
C GLU A 81 -15.05 0.20 -33.07
N GLY A 82 -14.00 -0.34 -33.70
CA GLY A 82 -13.29 0.34 -34.79
C GLY A 82 -12.19 1.27 -34.28
N ALA A 83 -10.97 1.05 -34.76
CA ALA A 83 -9.94 2.06 -34.69
C ALA A 83 -10.50 3.32 -35.35
N VAL A 84 -10.58 4.42 -34.60
CA VAL A 84 -11.17 5.69 -35.06
C VAL A 84 -10.59 6.14 -36.40
N ASP A 85 -9.38 5.67 -36.79
CA ASP A 85 -8.77 5.99 -38.08
C ASP A 85 -8.07 4.80 -38.80
N GLY A 86 -8.37 3.53 -38.46
CA GLY A 86 -7.69 2.37 -39.08
C GLY A 86 -6.17 2.27 -38.84
N SER A 87 -5.59 3.18 -38.06
CA SER A 87 -4.14 3.36 -37.84
C SER A 87 -3.56 2.51 -36.72
N SER A 88 -4.40 1.90 -35.87
CA SER A 88 -3.96 1.11 -34.72
C SER A 88 -4.66 -0.26 -34.70
N PRO A 89 -3.91 -1.38 -34.77
CA PRO A 89 -4.47 -2.73 -34.71
C PRO A 89 -4.97 -3.12 -33.31
N ALA A 90 -4.68 -2.32 -32.28
CA ALA A 90 -5.04 -2.58 -30.89
C ALA A 90 -6.37 -1.92 -30.49
N PRO A 91 -7.21 -2.59 -29.68
CA PRO A 91 -8.49 -2.04 -29.24
C PRO A 91 -8.28 -0.79 -28.37
N GLN A 92 -9.03 0.26 -28.70
CA GLN A 92 -9.02 1.55 -28.00
C GLN A 92 -10.16 1.62 -26.99
N TYR A 93 -9.89 2.33 -25.88
CA TYR A 93 -10.84 2.52 -24.80
C TYR A 93 -10.99 3.99 -24.47
N GLY A 94 -12.25 4.44 -24.32
CA GLY A 94 -12.58 5.75 -23.76
C GLY A 94 -12.55 5.73 -22.23
N LYS A 95 -13.11 6.77 -21.59
CA LYS A 95 -13.18 6.89 -20.12
C LYS A 95 -14.60 7.15 -19.63
N GLY A 96 -14.88 6.83 -18.37
CA GLY A 96 -16.14 7.19 -17.72
C GLY A 96 -16.29 6.69 -16.30
N LEU A 97 -17.45 6.91 -15.68
CA LEU A 97 -17.69 6.61 -14.26
C LEU A 97 -17.53 5.13 -13.90
N ARG A 98 -17.72 4.22 -14.86
CA ARG A 98 -17.49 2.78 -14.65
C ARG A 98 -16.03 2.45 -14.32
N ASP A 99 -15.09 3.33 -14.67
CA ASP A 99 -13.68 3.16 -14.31
C ASP A 99 -13.45 3.30 -12.79
N ILE A 100 -14.33 4.01 -12.08
CA ILE A 100 -14.28 4.08 -10.60
C ILE A 100 -14.57 2.70 -9.99
N ALA A 101 -15.53 1.97 -10.56
CA ALA A 101 -15.83 0.61 -10.10
C ALA A 101 -14.61 -0.33 -10.25
N PHE A 102 -13.91 -0.22 -11.38
CA PHE A 102 -12.64 -0.92 -11.61
C PHE A 102 -11.61 -0.57 -10.54
N VAL A 103 -11.38 0.73 -10.30
CA VAL A 103 -10.43 1.20 -9.27
C VAL A 103 -10.82 0.68 -7.88
N CYS A 104 -12.10 0.70 -7.51
CA CYS A 104 -12.58 0.18 -6.23
C CYS A 104 -12.33 -1.31 -6.06
N PHE A 105 -12.64 -2.14 -7.07
CA PHE A 105 -12.38 -3.58 -7.00
C PHE A 105 -10.89 -3.88 -6.91
N TYR A 106 -10.06 -3.23 -7.73
CA TYR A 106 -8.63 -3.46 -7.70
C TYR A 106 -7.97 -2.90 -6.43
N THR A 107 -8.57 -1.90 -5.78
CA THR A 107 -8.15 -1.47 -4.43
C THR A 107 -8.33 -2.59 -3.40
N ILE A 108 -9.45 -3.32 -3.47
CA ILE A 108 -9.71 -4.50 -2.62
C ILE A 108 -8.74 -5.64 -2.96
N PHE A 109 -8.55 -5.93 -4.25
CA PHE A 109 -7.60 -6.93 -4.73
C PHE A 109 -6.17 -6.65 -4.25
N LEU A 110 -5.71 -5.41 -4.35
CA LEU A 110 -4.37 -5.00 -3.90
C LEU A 110 -4.26 -5.03 -2.37
N THR A 111 -5.33 -4.72 -1.64
CA THR A 111 -5.37 -4.87 -0.17
C THR A 111 -5.23 -6.34 0.23
N PHE A 112 -5.95 -7.24 -0.44
CA PHE A 112 -5.80 -8.68 -0.25
C PHE A 112 -4.36 -9.13 -0.55
N THR A 113 -3.84 -8.73 -1.71
CA THR A 113 -2.51 -9.13 -2.18
C THR A 113 -1.42 -8.65 -1.23
N ARG A 114 -1.49 -7.40 -0.76
CA ARG A 114 -0.60 -6.85 0.28
C ARG A 114 -0.60 -7.70 1.53
N GLU A 115 -1.77 -7.89 2.15
CA GLU A 115 -1.88 -8.61 3.42
C GLU A 115 -1.46 -10.08 3.29
N PHE A 116 -1.81 -10.73 2.18
CA PHE A 116 -1.40 -12.10 1.89
C PHE A 116 0.12 -12.21 1.74
N CYS A 117 0.73 -11.39 0.88
CA CYS A 117 2.17 -11.40 0.69
C CYS A 117 2.93 -11.06 1.98
N MET A 118 2.48 -10.05 2.73
CA MET A 118 3.13 -9.68 3.98
C MET A 118 3.04 -10.77 5.05
N GLN A 119 1.87 -11.39 5.24
CA GLN A 119 1.65 -12.37 6.31
C GLN A 119 2.17 -13.77 5.96
N GLU A 120 1.98 -14.23 4.72
CA GLU A 120 2.33 -15.60 4.31
C GLU A 120 3.71 -15.73 3.67
N ILE A 121 4.27 -14.65 3.09
CA ILE A 121 5.54 -14.71 2.34
C ILE A 121 6.63 -13.95 3.09
N PHE A 122 6.48 -12.63 3.26
CA PHE A 122 7.59 -11.79 3.71
C PHE A 122 7.83 -11.81 5.22
N THR A 123 6.78 -11.94 6.03
CA THR A 123 6.95 -12.12 7.49
C THR A 123 7.69 -13.42 7.80
N PRO A 124 7.29 -14.59 7.27
CA PRO A 124 8.07 -15.83 7.44
C PRO A 124 9.50 -15.70 6.91
N LEU A 125 9.70 -15.09 5.73
CA LEU A 125 11.02 -14.86 5.17
C LEU A 125 11.90 -14.01 6.10
N GLY A 126 11.37 -12.92 6.66
CA GLY A 126 12.08 -12.09 7.62
C GLY A 126 12.49 -12.86 8.88
N ARG A 127 11.66 -13.81 9.36
CA ARG A 127 12.04 -14.70 10.48
C ARG A 127 13.19 -15.63 10.09
N THR A 128 13.12 -16.25 8.91
CA THR A 128 14.18 -17.15 8.45
C THR A 128 15.49 -16.43 8.19
N CYS A 129 15.43 -15.15 7.84
CA CYS A 129 16.60 -14.30 7.67
C CYS A 129 17.13 -13.69 8.99
N GLY A 130 16.58 -14.05 10.15
CA GLY A 130 17.11 -13.65 11.46
C GLY A 130 16.52 -12.35 12.05
N ILE A 131 15.46 -11.78 11.48
CA ILE A 131 14.82 -10.58 12.06
C ILE A 131 13.98 -10.98 13.28
N THR A 132 14.52 -10.72 14.48
CA THR A 132 13.91 -11.07 15.76
C THR A 132 12.75 -10.14 16.12
N SER A 133 12.95 -8.82 16.06
CA SER A 133 11.93 -7.80 16.36
C SER A 133 10.70 -7.96 15.47
N ARG A 134 9.52 -7.88 16.10
CA ARG A 134 8.24 -7.97 15.39
C ARG A 134 7.98 -6.70 14.56
N ALA A 135 8.32 -5.52 15.08
CA ALA A 135 8.15 -4.26 14.37
C ALA A 135 9.07 -4.18 13.15
N LYS A 136 10.38 -4.44 13.32
CA LYS A 136 11.33 -4.49 12.20
C LYS A 136 10.93 -5.48 11.12
N ARG A 137 10.39 -6.64 11.52
CA ARG A 137 9.88 -7.64 10.58
C ARG A 137 8.64 -7.17 9.82
N ALA A 138 7.73 -6.44 10.46
CA ALA A 138 6.59 -5.85 9.78
C ALA A 138 7.06 -4.82 8.74
N ARG A 139 8.00 -3.94 9.09
CA ARG A 139 8.60 -2.95 8.17
C ARG A 139 9.37 -3.58 7.02
N PHE A 140 10.12 -4.64 7.29
CA PHE A 140 10.76 -5.44 6.26
C PHE A 140 9.70 -5.99 5.28
N ALA A 141 8.60 -6.56 5.80
CA ALA A 141 7.53 -7.08 4.96
C ALA A 141 6.83 -5.99 4.13
N GLU A 142 6.62 -4.79 4.68
CA GLU A 142 6.09 -3.63 3.97
C GLU A 142 7.00 -3.23 2.79
N ASN A 143 8.30 -3.06 3.04
CA ASN A 143 9.26 -2.67 2.00
C ASN A 143 9.42 -3.77 0.94
N MET A 144 9.45 -5.05 1.34
CA MET A 144 9.51 -6.15 0.39
C MET A 144 8.26 -6.27 -0.48
N TYR A 145 7.07 -5.99 0.07
CA TYR A 145 5.85 -5.93 -0.73
C TYR A 145 5.90 -4.79 -1.75
N THR A 146 6.30 -3.59 -1.35
CA THR A 146 6.48 -2.46 -2.27
C THR A 146 7.48 -2.79 -3.37
N ALA A 147 8.63 -3.38 -3.02
CA ALA A 147 9.62 -3.80 -4.00
C ALA A 147 9.07 -4.86 -4.98
N LEU A 148 8.32 -5.86 -4.49
CA LEU A 148 7.70 -6.88 -5.34
C LEU A 148 6.66 -6.29 -6.29
N TYR A 149 5.79 -5.41 -5.77
CA TYR A 149 4.78 -4.74 -6.57
C TYR A 149 5.42 -3.95 -7.72
N ILE A 150 6.42 -3.13 -7.42
CA ILE A 150 7.08 -2.29 -8.42
C ILE A 150 7.93 -3.12 -9.39
N ALA A 151 8.55 -4.21 -8.93
CA ALA A 151 9.29 -5.12 -9.81
C ALA A 151 8.40 -5.73 -10.91
N ILE A 152 7.10 -5.84 -10.67
CA ILE A 152 6.11 -6.34 -11.64
C ILE A 152 5.54 -5.17 -12.46
N ILE A 153 5.05 -4.11 -11.80
CA ILE A 153 4.33 -3.03 -12.47
C ILE A 153 5.26 -2.08 -13.23
N GLY A 154 6.47 -1.84 -12.73
CA GLY A 154 7.45 -0.92 -13.30
C GLY A 154 7.86 -1.29 -14.72
N PRO A 155 8.32 -2.52 -14.99
CA PRO A 155 8.64 -2.98 -16.34
C PRO A 155 7.43 -2.91 -17.31
N TRP A 156 6.23 -3.22 -16.82
CA TRP A 156 5.02 -3.11 -17.63
C TRP A 156 4.69 -1.64 -17.98
N GLY A 157 4.81 -0.73 -17.02
CA GLY A 157 4.68 0.72 -17.24
C GLY A 157 5.69 1.25 -18.25
N MET A 158 6.97 0.86 -18.12
CA MET A 158 8.02 1.21 -19.08
C MET A 158 7.71 0.72 -20.49
N TYR A 159 7.24 -0.53 -20.63
CA TYR A 159 6.82 -1.09 -21.91
C TYR A 159 5.66 -0.30 -22.53
N LEU A 160 4.67 0.08 -21.72
CA LEU A 160 3.53 0.88 -22.20
C LEU A 160 3.94 2.30 -22.60
N MET A 161 4.78 2.96 -21.81
CA MET A 161 5.33 4.28 -22.14
C MET A 161 6.14 4.26 -23.45
N ARG A 162 6.84 3.16 -23.75
CA ARG A 162 7.54 2.99 -25.04
C ARG A 162 6.61 3.04 -26.25
N ARG A 163 5.35 2.67 -26.06
CA ARG A 163 4.33 2.63 -27.12
C ARG A 163 3.58 3.96 -27.23
N THR A 164 3.95 4.99 -26.48
CA THR A 164 3.39 6.35 -26.58
C THR A 164 4.44 7.37 -27.01
N PRO A 165 4.04 8.58 -27.44
CA PRO A 165 4.98 9.67 -27.76
C PRO A 165 5.83 10.13 -26.58
N VAL A 166 5.52 9.68 -25.36
CA VAL A 166 6.20 10.04 -24.11
C VAL A 166 7.45 9.19 -23.85
N TRP A 167 7.81 8.29 -24.76
CA TRP A 167 8.96 7.40 -24.59
C TRP A 167 10.22 8.16 -24.13
N TYR A 168 10.86 7.61 -23.11
CA TYR A 168 12.03 8.21 -22.44
C TYR A 168 11.78 9.63 -21.92
N PHE A 169 10.58 9.86 -21.37
CA PHE A 169 10.16 11.12 -20.74
C PHE A 169 10.20 12.32 -21.69
N ASN A 170 9.84 12.12 -22.95
CA ASN A 170 9.69 13.21 -23.91
C ASN A 170 8.48 14.10 -23.52
N THR A 171 8.75 15.33 -23.11
CA THR A 171 7.73 16.29 -22.66
C THR A 171 6.83 16.75 -23.80
N HIS A 172 7.35 16.87 -25.02
CA HIS A 172 6.56 17.28 -26.19
C HIS A 172 5.42 16.30 -26.44
N GLY A 173 5.73 15.00 -26.36
CA GLY A 173 4.77 13.91 -26.52
C GLY A 173 3.68 13.85 -25.45
N MET A 174 3.84 14.59 -24.33
CA MET A 174 2.79 14.72 -23.31
C MET A 174 1.64 15.63 -23.75
N TYR A 175 1.87 16.51 -24.73
CA TYR A 175 0.93 17.54 -25.18
C TYR A 175 0.55 17.41 -26.66
N GLU A 176 1.42 16.80 -27.46
CA GLU A 176 1.18 16.55 -28.87
C GLU A 176 -0.08 15.71 -29.08
N GLY A 177 -0.96 16.13 -29.98
CA GLY A 177 -2.23 15.43 -30.25
C GLY A 177 -3.26 15.50 -29.11
N PHE A 178 -3.10 16.42 -28.15
CA PHE A 178 -4.11 16.67 -27.13
C PHE A 178 -5.44 17.17 -27.76
N PRO A 179 -6.62 16.74 -27.29
CA PRO A 179 -6.87 15.85 -26.15
C PRO A 179 -6.71 14.35 -26.46
N HIS A 180 -6.00 13.64 -25.59
CA HIS A 180 -5.82 12.18 -25.67
C HIS A 180 -7.06 11.44 -25.15
N ARG A 181 -8.16 11.45 -25.92
CA ARG A 181 -9.46 10.94 -25.47
C ARG A 181 -9.51 9.42 -25.26
N THR A 182 -8.64 8.69 -25.94
CA THR A 182 -8.64 7.23 -25.97
C THR A 182 -7.25 6.68 -25.71
N HIS A 183 -7.20 5.50 -25.11
CA HIS A 183 -5.96 4.79 -24.85
C HIS A 183 -6.09 3.31 -25.21
N GLU A 184 -4.96 2.70 -25.56
CA GLU A 184 -4.90 1.25 -25.69
C GLU A 184 -5.28 0.55 -24.38
N ALA A 185 -5.87 -0.64 -24.48
CA ALA A 185 -6.31 -1.44 -23.34
C ALA A 185 -5.23 -1.55 -22.23
N GLY A 186 -3.99 -1.87 -22.62
CA GLY A 186 -2.89 -2.03 -21.67
C GLY A 186 -2.55 -0.73 -20.94
N PHE A 187 -2.52 0.39 -21.65
CA PHE A 187 -2.26 1.71 -21.06
C PHE A 187 -3.37 2.08 -20.06
N LYS A 188 -4.63 1.93 -20.46
CA LYS A 188 -5.77 2.23 -19.59
C LYS A 188 -5.76 1.34 -18.34
N ALA A 189 -5.56 0.03 -18.50
CA ALA A 189 -5.48 -0.91 -17.38
C ALA A 189 -4.36 -0.53 -16.40
N TYR A 190 -3.16 -0.26 -16.91
CA TYR A 190 -2.03 0.16 -16.07
C TYR A 190 -2.35 1.44 -15.31
N TYR A 191 -2.91 2.45 -15.98
CA TYR A 191 -3.25 3.73 -15.35
C TYR A 191 -4.28 3.57 -14.22
N LEU A 192 -5.34 2.79 -14.45
CA LEU A 192 -6.36 2.52 -13.45
C LEU A 192 -5.86 1.62 -12.31
N LEU A 193 -4.97 0.66 -12.60
CA LEU A 193 -4.34 -0.16 -11.57
C LEU A 193 -3.41 0.65 -10.68
N GLN A 194 -2.65 1.60 -11.25
CA GLN A 194 -1.86 2.55 -10.47
C GLN A 194 -2.76 3.42 -9.60
N ALA A 195 -3.86 3.95 -10.14
CA ALA A 195 -4.84 4.67 -9.35
C ALA A 195 -5.40 3.81 -8.20
N ALA A 196 -5.70 2.53 -8.44
CA ALA A 196 -6.15 1.59 -7.41
C ALA A 196 -5.08 1.33 -6.34
N PHE A 197 -3.81 1.25 -6.71
CA PHE A 197 -2.70 1.13 -5.75
C PHE A 197 -2.60 2.36 -4.86
N TRP A 198 -2.67 3.57 -5.43
CA TRP A 198 -2.66 4.80 -4.64
C TRP A 198 -3.88 4.91 -3.71
N MET A 199 -5.07 4.51 -4.18
CA MET A 199 -6.25 4.41 -3.32
C MET A 199 -6.08 3.37 -2.21
N GLN A 200 -5.44 2.24 -2.50
CA GLN A 200 -5.12 1.22 -1.50
C GLN A 200 -4.18 1.76 -0.42
N GLN A 201 -3.19 2.58 -0.79
CA GLN A 201 -2.31 3.26 0.18
C GLN A 201 -3.07 4.26 1.07
N VAL A 202 -4.05 4.99 0.50
CA VAL A 202 -4.94 5.86 1.30
C VAL A 202 -5.76 5.05 2.29
N VAL A 203 -6.32 3.90 1.89
CA VAL A 203 -7.07 3.01 2.79
C VAL A 203 -6.19 2.53 3.93
N VAL A 204 -4.96 2.08 3.63
CA VAL A 204 -3.99 1.65 4.65
C VAL A 204 -3.68 2.76 5.64
N MET A 205 -3.47 3.98 5.15
CA MET A 205 -3.20 5.14 5.99
C MET A 205 -4.38 5.51 6.89
N VAL A 206 -5.59 5.61 6.34
CA VAL A 206 -6.79 6.04 7.06
C VAL A 206 -7.19 5.01 8.12
N LEU A 207 -7.06 3.73 7.82
CA LEU A 207 -7.32 2.65 8.77
C LEU A 207 -6.19 2.44 9.79
N GLY A 208 -5.07 3.18 9.67
CA GLY A 208 -3.93 3.06 10.58
C GLY A 208 -3.28 1.67 10.56
N LEU A 209 -3.31 0.99 9.41
CA LEU A 209 -2.73 -0.36 9.27
C LEU A 209 -1.20 -0.34 9.25
N GLU A 210 -0.60 0.82 9.02
CA GLU A 210 0.84 1.07 9.14
C GLU A 210 1.12 1.98 10.33
N ALA A 211 2.17 1.66 11.10
CA ALA A 211 2.60 2.52 12.20
C ALA A 211 3.06 3.89 11.69
N ARG A 212 2.70 4.95 12.42
CA ARG A 212 3.00 6.34 12.04
C ARG A 212 4.50 6.60 12.03
N ARG A 213 4.96 7.30 11.00
CA ARG A 213 6.36 7.69 10.78
C ARG A 213 6.61 9.13 11.25
N LYS A 214 7.88 9.54 11.45
CA LYS A 214 8.23 10.94 11.81
C LYS A 214 7.76 11.95 10.74
N ASP A 215 7.66 11.52 9.48
CA ASP A 215 7.22 12.32 8.33
C ASP A 215 5.72 12.14 7.98
N PHE A 216 4.89 11.72 8.93
CA PHE A 216 3.47 11.40 8.67
C PHE A 216 2.68 12.57 8.09
N SER A 217 2.90 13.80 8.56
CA SER A 217 2.20 14.99 8.03
C SER A 217 2.57 15.28 6.58
N GLN A 218 3.86 15.17 6.23
CA GLN A 218 4.34 15.33 4.85
C GLN A 218 3.81 14.21 3.96
N LEU A 219 3.72 12.99 4.49
CA LEU A 219 3.12 11.85 3.81
C LEU A 219 1.62 12.10 3.52
N ILE A 220 0.84 12.60 4.47
CA ILE A 220 -0.57 12.98 4.23
C ILE A 220 -0.66 14.03 3.13
N GLY A 221 0.14 15.10 3.22
CA GLY A 221 0.18 16.15 2.20
C GLY A 221 0.50 15.59 0.82
N HIS A 222 1.45 14.66 0.75
CA HIS A 222 1.77 13.93 -0.47
C HIS A 222 0.59 13.15 -1.02
N HIS A 223 -0.12 12.37 -0.21
CA HIS A 223 -1.28 11.60 -0.69
C HIS A 223 -2.40 12.51 -1.20
N ILE A 224 -2.63 13.66 -0.57
CA ILE A 224 -3.59 14.65 -1.08
C ILE A 224 -3.17 15.12 -2.48
N VAL A 225 -1.90 15.50 -2.65
CA VAL A 225 -1.36 15.99 -3.92
C VAL A 225 -1.37 14.90 -4.99
N THR A 226 -0.94 13.67 -4.68
CA THR A 226 -0.87 12.58 -5.65
C THR A 226 -2.26 12.11 -6.06
N VAL A 227 -3.20 11.95 -5.14
CA VAL A 227 -4.59 11.61 -5.48
C VAL A 227 -5.22 12.70 -6.36
N ALA A 228 -4.98 13.98 -6.05
CA ALA A 228 -5.42 15.08 -6.91
C ALA A 228 -4.79 15.02 -8.31
N LEU A 229 -3.48 14.80 -8.41
CA LEU A 229 -2.78 14.65 -9.69
C LEU A 229 -3.36 13.50 -10.50
N VAL A 230 -3.55 12.32 -9.90
CA VAL A 230 -4.10 11.13 -10.57
C VAL A 230 -5.54 11.37 -11.04
N ALA A 231 -6.39 11.93 -10.18
CA ALA A 231 -7.79 12.19 -10.52
C ALA A 231 -7.92 13.23 -11.63
N LEU A 232 -7.21 14.36 -11.52
CA LEU A 232 -7.29 15.45 -12.49
C LEU A 232 -6.63 15.09 -13.82
N SER A 233 -5.50 14.39 -13.80
CA SER A 233 -4.85 13.92 -15.03
C SER A 233 -5.72 12.96 -15.82
N TYR A 234 -6.42 12.02 -15.16
CA TYR A 234 -7.38 11.14 -15.83
C TYR A 234 -8.62 11.92 -16.30
N ARG A 235 -9.16 12.80 -15.44
CA ARG A 235 -10.37 13.58 -15.75
C ARG A 235 -10.16 14.54 -16.92
N PHE A 236 -8.98 15.10 -17.07
CA PHE A 236 -8.67 16.14 -18.07
C PHE A 236 -7.73 15.68 -19.19
N HIS A 237 -7.57 14.37 -19.39
CA HIS A 237 -6.80 13.80 -20.52
C HIS A 237 -5.28 14.07 -20.47
N PHE A 238 -4.71 14.32 -19.29
CA PHE A 238 -3.26 14.45 -19.09
C PHE A 238 -2.59 13.12 -18.67
N ALA A 239 -3.16 11.98 -19.05
CA ALA A 239 -2.66 10.66 -18.66
C ALA A 239 -1.25 10.36 -19.18
N TYR A 240 -0.86 10.94 -20.32
CA TYR A 240 0.50 10.86 -20.87
C TYR A 240 1.55 11.55 -19.99
N MET A 241 1.20 12.68 -19.37
CA MET A 241 2.03 13.26 -18.31
C MET A 241 2.03 12.37 -17.07
N GLY A 242 0.86 11.82 -16.71
CA GLY A 242 0.69 10.96 -15.54
C GLY A 242 1.57 9.70 -15.57
N ILE A 243 1.64 8.99 -16.70
CA ILE A 243 2.49 7.78 -16.82
C ILE A 243 3.98 8.11 -16.62
N ALA A 244 4.44 9.25 -17.12
CA ALA A 244 5.82 9.68 -16.91
C ALA A 244 6.11 9.90 -15.42
N VAL A 245 5.20 10.59 -14.71
CA VAL A 245 5.32 10.82 -13.27
C VAL A 245 5.23 9.51 -12.48
N TYR A 246 4.32 8.58 -12.84
CA TYR A 246 4.25 7.27 -12.19
C TYR A 246 5.57 6.51 -12.28
N ILE A 247 6.15 6.41 -13.48
CA ILE A 247 7.37 5.65 -13.73
C ILE A 247 8.56 6.24 -12.96
N THR A 248 8.70 7.57 -12.91
CA THR A 248 9.81 8.18 -12.13
C THR A 248 9.70 7.86 -10.65
N HIS A 249 8.49 7.88 -10.10
CA HIS A 249 8.24 7.61 -8.68
C HIS A 249 8.41 6.13 -8.36
N ASP A 250 7.80 5.24 -9.14
CA ASP A 250 7.87 3.79 -8.97
C ASP A 250 9.32 3.30 -8.98
N ILE A 251 10.09 3.61 -10.02
CA ILE A 251 11.46 3.08 -10.15
C ILE A 251 12.32 3.58 -8.98
N SER A 252 12.19 4.84 -8.56
CA SER A 252 12.92 5.35 -7.39
C SER A 252 12.50 4.69 -6.08
N ASP A 253 11.20 4.39 -5.90
CA ASP A 253 10.69 3.72 -4.70
C ASP A 253 11.11 2.26 -4.62
N PHE A 254 11.29 1.59 -5.77
CA PHE A 254 11.89 0.26 -5.81
C PHE A 254 13.27 0.25 -5.16
N PHE A 255 14.17 1.17 -5.57
CA PHE A 255 15.51 1.25 -4.98
C PHE A 255 15.47 1.61 -3.50
N LEU A 256 14.56 2.51 -3.09
CA LEU A 256 14.38 2.87 -1.69
C LEU A 256 13.94 1.66 -0.86
N SER A 257 12.93 0.92 -1.32
CA SER A 257 12.41 -0.27 -0.65
C SER A 257 13.45 -1.38 -0.58
N VAL A 258 14.19 -1.63 -1.66
CA VAL A 258 15.29 -2.62 -1.66
C VAL A 258 16.38 -2.21 -0.67
N SER A 259 16.79 -0.94 -0.66
CA SER A 259 17.79 -0.43 0.29
C SER A 259 17.33 -0.59 1.74
N LYS A 260 16.06 -0.30 2.05
CA LYS A 260 15.50 -0.48 3.39
C LYS A 260 15.43 -1.94 3.79
N SER A 261 15.00 -2.82 2.89
CA SER A 261 14.95 -4.27 3.13
C SER A 261 16.34 -4.83 3.44
N LEU A 262 17.38 -4.40 2.71
CA LEU A 262 18.77 -4.79 3.01
C LEU A 262 19.27 -4.23 4.36
N ASN A 263 18.80 -3.04 4.76
CA ASN A 263 19.11 -2.47 6.06
C ASN A 263 18.54 -3.29 7.22
N TYR A 264 17.27 -3.73 7.12
CA TYR A 264 16.66 -4.60 8.13
C TYR A 264 17.31 -5.99 8.22
N LEU A 265 17.97 -6.43 7.15
CA LEU A 265 18.73 -7.68 7.08
C LEU A 265 20.19 -7.52 7.51
N GLU A 266 20.63 -6.30 7.84
CA GLU A 266 22.03 -5.98 8.15
C GLU A 266 23.01 -6.48 7.06
N ASN A 267 22.56 -6.45 5.80
CA ASN A 267 23.31 -6.98 4.67
C ASN A 267 24.42 -6.01 4.25
N LYS A 268 25.64 -6.51 3.98
CA LYS A 268 26.79 -5.72 3.52
C LYS A 268 26.53 -4.93 2.23
N ALA A 269 25.59 -5.38 1.39
CA ALA A 269 25.18 -4.67 0.18
C ALA A 269 24.31 -3.43 0.43
N GLN A 270 23.91 -3.17 1.68
CA GLN A 270 23.06 -2.03 2.07
C GLN A 270 23.67 -0.69 1.63
N GLY A 271 24.97 -0.46 1.87
CA GLY A 271 25.61 0.80 1.52
C GLY A 271 25.62 1.08 0.01
N TRP A 272 25.91 0.06 -0.80
CA TRP A 272 25.87 0.15 -2.26
C TRP A 272 24.44 0.40 -2.77
N SER A 273 23.47 -0.35 -2.24
CA SER A 273 22.06 -0.20 -2.59
C SER A 273 21.52 1.19 -2.21
N PHE A 274 21.93 1.73 -1.06
CA PHE A 274 21.55 3.06 -0.61
C PHE A 274 22.16 4.16 -1.49
N GLY A 275 23.43 4.03 -1.88
CA GLY A 275 24.06 4.92 -2.84
C GLY A 275 23.33 4.92 -4.20
N LEU A 276 22.98 3.74 -4.71
CA LEU A 276 22.20 3.60 -5.94
C LEU A 276 20.81 4.23 -5.80
N CYS A 277 20.15 4.05 -4.65
CA CYS A 277 18.87 4.70 -4.35
C CYS A 277 18.97 6.22 -4.46
N ILE A 278 20.01 6.85 -3.92
CA ILE A 278 20.20 8.31 -3.99
C ILE A 278 20.39 8.76 -5.45
N VAL A 279 21.23 8.06 -6.22
CA VAL A 279 21.46 8.38 -7.64
C VAL A 279 20.15 8.29 -8.43
N MET A 280 19.40 7.21 -8.26
CA MET A 280 18.12 7.01 -8.94
C MET A 280 17.07 8.03 -8.49
N TRP A 281 17.03 8.39 -7.21
CA TRP A 281 16.15 9.43 -6.68
C TRP A 281 16.45 10.79 -7.33
N ILE A 282 17.72 11.21 -7.39
CA ILE A 282 18.11 12.48 -8.01
C ILE A 282 17.75 12.49 -9.51
N TYR A 283 18.09 11.43 -10.24
CA TYR A 283 17.83 11.38 -11.67
C TYR A 283 16.32 11.38 -11.97
N LEU A 284 15.56 10.47 -11.37
CA LEU A 284 14.14 10.30 -11.70
C LEU A 284 13.25 11.36 -11.06
N ARG A 285 13.40 11.59 -9.74
CA ARG A 285 12.50 12.50 -9.02
C ARG A 285 12.91 13.95 -9.09
N HIS A 286 14.13 14.28 -9.52
CA HIS A 286 14.56 15.68 -9.64
C HIS A 286 14.87 16.02 -11.08
N TYR A 287 15.86 15.40 -11.72
CA TYR A 287 16.20 15.78 -13.08
C TYR A 287 15.02 15.60 -14.06
N ILE A 288 14.41 14.41 -14.12
CA ILE A 288 13.26 14.17 -15.02
C ILE A 288 12.03 14.99 -14.60
N ASN A 289 11.63 14.95 -13.33
CA ASN A 289 10.45 15.70 -12.88
C ASN A 289 10.60 17.22 -13.03
N LEU A 290 11.80 17.79 -12.88
CA LEU A 290 12.05 19.21 -13.15
C LEU A 290 11.91 19.54 -14.64
N ARG A 291 12.26 18.62 -15.56
CA ARG A 291 11.95 18.80 -16.99
C ARG A 291 10.45 18.82 -17.26
N ILE A 292 9.69 17.93 -16.61
CA ILE A 292 8.21 17.91 -16.69
C ILE A 292 7.62 19.20 -16.08
N LEU A 293 8.18 19.67 -14.97
CA LEU A 293 7.73 20.92 -14.34
C LEU A 293 8.05 22.14 -15.21
N TYR A 294 9.24 22.15 -15.85
CA TYR A 294 9.64 23.19 -16.79
C TYR A 294 8.72 23.23 -18.01
N SER A 295 8.34 22.06 -18.56
CA SER A 295 7.39 22.00 -19.68
C SER A 295 6.00 22.52 -19.32
N ALA A 296 5.63 22.51 -18.03
CA ALA A 296 4.38 23.07 -17.50
C ALA A 296 4.46 24.55 -17.09
N LEU A 297 5.60 25.24 -17.24
CA LEU A 297 5.66 26.68 -16.97
C LEU A 297 4.77 27.47 -17.94
N PRO A 298 4.24 28.63 -17.53
CA PRO A 298 3.61 29.56 -18.48
C PRO A 298 4.57 29.93 -19.60
N GLY A 299 4.17 29.72 -20.85
CA GLY A 299 5.04 29.88 -22.03
C GLY A 299 5.84 28.63 -22.41
N GLY A 300 5.80 27.57 -21.59
CA GLY A 300 6.37 26.26 -21.90
C GLY A 300 5.48 25.42 -22.83
N GLU A 301 5.89 24.16 -23.04
CA GLU A 301 5.24 23.20 -23.95
C GLU A 301 3.76 22.95 -23.61
N PHE A 302 3.36 23.02 -22.33
CA PHE A 302 1.95 22.94 -21.95
C PHE A 302 1.12 24.05 -22.60
N SER A 303 1.66 25.24 -22.81
CA SER A 303 0.93 26.33 -23.49
C SER A 303 1.16 26.37 -25.00
N THR A 304 2.26 25.82 -25.50
CA THR A 304 2.68 26.02 -26.90
C THR A 304 2.46 24.80 -27.80
N VAL A 305 2.44 23.58 -27.27
CA VAL A 305 2.33 22.34 -28.07
C VAL A 305 0.89 21.85 -28.10
N GLY A 306 0.26 21.83 -29.27
CA GLY A 306 -1.13 21.41 -29.43
C GLY A 306 -2.15 22.45 -28.93
N PRO A 307 -3.46 22.14 -29.03
CA PRO A 307 -4.52 23.10 -28.73
C PRO A 307 -4.43 23.67 -27.30
N TYR A 308 -4.43 24.99 -27.16
CA TYR A 308 -4.42 25.69 -25.87
C TYR A 308 -5.41 26.86 -25.92
N GLY A 309 -6.37 26.90 -24.99
CA GLY A 309 -7.46 27.86 -25.06
C GLY A 309 -8.40 27.82 -23.84
N PRO A 310 -9.57 28.47 -23.91
CA PRO A 310 -10.59 28.34 -22.86
C PRO A 310 -11.05 26.88 -22.73
N ILE A 311 -11.61 26.54 -21.56
CA ILE A 311 -12.15 25.20 -21.32
C ILE A 311 -13.42 25.02 -22.17
N ASP A 312 -13.44 23.95 -22.96
CA ASP A 312 -14.60 23.50 -23.72
C ASP A 312 -14.96 22.07 -23.29
N TRP A 313 -16.14 21.94 -22.69
CA TRP A 313 -16.63 20.66 -22.18
C TRP A 313 -17.16 19.74 -23.27
N GLU A 314 -17.68 20.30 -24.36
CA GLU A 314 -18.25 19.54 -25.48
C GLU A 314 -17.13 18.98 -26.35
N ALA A 315 -16.12 19.81 -26.67
CA ALA A 315 -14.92 19.37 -27.37
C ALA A 315 -13.95 18.56 -26.48
N GLU A 316 -14.22 18.44 -25.18
CA GLU A 316 -13.32 17.89 -24.17
C GLU A 316 -11.91 18.51 -24.20
N GLN A 317 -11.84 19.80 -24.53
CA GLN A 317 -10.62 20.58 -24.55
C GLN A 317 -10.44 21.24 -23.19
N TYR A 318 -9.57 20.65 -22.38
CA TYR A 318 -9.29 21.11 -21.01
C TYR A 318 -7.97 21.86 -20.87
N LYS A 319 -7.13 21.86 -21.91
CA LYS A 319 -5.80 22.47 -21.90
C LYS A 319 -5.92 23.98 -21.99
N SER A 320 -5.95 24.62 -20.83
CA SER A 320 -6.28 26.03 -20.62
C SER A 320 -5.31 26.70 -19.65
N PRO A 321 -5.31 28.05 -19.54
CA PRO A 321 -4.53 28.76 -18.52
C PRO A 321 -4.81 28.29 -17.10
N LEU A 322 -6.09 28.06 -16.77
CA LEU A 322 -6.46 27.55 -15.44
C LEU A 322 -5.90 26.14 -15.21
N ALA A 323 -6.08 25.23 -16.18
CA ALA A 323 -5.53 23.88 -16.07
C ALA A 323 -4.00 23.89 -15.98
N ASN A 324 -3.32 24.81 -16.67
CA ASN A 324 -1.88 24.96 -16.60
C ASN A 324 -1.44 25.35 -15.18
N VAL A 325 -2.07 26.36 -14.59
CA VAL A 325 -1.76 26.81 -13.22
C VAL A 325 -2.00 25.70 -12.20
N ILE A 326 -3.12 24.97 -12.31
CA ILE A 326 -3.44 23.86 -11.40
C ILE A 326 -2.40 22.74 -11.55
N THR A 327 -2.13 22.29 -12.77
CA THR A 327 -1.16 21.23 -13.06
C THR A 327 0.23 21.61 -12.57
N PHE A 328 0.71 22.82 -12.89
CA PHE A 328 1.99 23.33 -12.43
C PHE A 328 2.07 23.38 -10.91
N SER A 329 1.03 23.90 -10.24
CA SER A 329 1.00 24.03 -8.77
C SER A 329 1.07 22.66 -8.08
N LEU A 330 0.32 21.68 -8.58
CA LEU A 330 0.33 20.32 -8.02
C LEU A 330 1.68 19.61 -8.27
N LEU A 331 2.26 19.75 -9.47
CA LEU A 331 3.59 19.20 -9.76
C LEU A 331 4.69 19.88 -8.94
N ALA A 332 4.61 21.20 -8.74
CA ALA A 332 5.54 21.96 -7.90
C ALA A 332 5.42 21.55 -6.41
N ALA A 333 4.20 21.32 -5.92
CA ALA A 333 3.97 20.80 -4.57
C ALA A 333 4.57 19.40 -4.41
N LEU A 334 4.35 18.51 -5.39
CA LEU A 334 4.96 17.18 -5.42
C LEU A 334 6.50 17.27 -5.45
N GLN A 335 7.06 18.19 -6.25
CA GLN A 335 8.50 18.40 -6.33
C GLN A 335 9.09 18.93 -5.02
N SER A 336 8.38 19.81 -4.32
CA SER A 336 8.78 20.34 -3.02
C SER A 336 8.89 19.25 -1.96
N LEU A 337 7.92 18.32 -1.94
CA LEU A 337 7.97 17.13 -1.07
C LEU A 337 9.12 16.19 -1.45
N ASN A 338 9.38 16.01 -2.75
CA ASN A 338 10.52 15.22 -3.21
C ASN A 338 11.87 15.80 -2.76
N ILE A 339 12.01 17.13 -2.74
CA ILE A 339 13.21 17.81 -2.21
C ILE A 339 13.36 17.58 -0.70
N PHE A 340 12.26 17.68 0.07
CA PHE A 340 12.27 17.38 1.50
C PHE A 340 12.77 15.96 1.78
N TRP A 341 12.30 14.96 1.04
CA TRP A 341 12.78 13.59 1.22
C TRP A 341 14.19 13.35 0.70
N LEU A 342 14.64 14.06 -0.35
CA LEU A 342 16.05 14.03 -0.74
C LEU A 342 16.93 14.55 0.40
N TYR A 343 16.53 15.64 1.06
CA TYR A 343 17.24 16.14 2.23
C TYR A 343 17.35 15.07 3.33
N CYS A 344 16.26 14.34 3.62
CA CYS A 344 16.30 13.23 4.59
C CYS A 344 17.26 12.10 4.15
N LEU A 345 17.27 11.74 2.85
CA LEU A 345 18.16 10.72 2.31
C LEU A 345 19.64 11.15 2.42
N LEU A 346 19.96 12.38 2.03
CA LEU A 346 21.32 12.92 2.11
C LEU A 346 21.78 13.06 3.55
N ARG A 347 20.89 13.46 4.47
CA ARG A 347 21.19 13.50 5.90
C ARG A 347 21.50 12.09 6.45
N SER A 348 20.72 11.09 6.06
CA SER A 348 20.98 9.70 6.44
C SER A 348 22.31 9.19 5.84
N ALA A 349 22.63 9.58 4.60
CA ALA A 349 23.91 9.27 3.97
C ALA A 349 25.09 9.92 4.71
N TYR A 350 24.94 11.17 5.12
CA TYR A 350 25.95 11.86 5.93
C TYR A 350 26.19 11.11 7.26
N LYS A 351 25.13 10.72 7.98
CA LYS A 351 25.28 9.94 9.21
C LYS A 351 25.93 8.58 8.97
N PHE A 352 25.58 7.90 7.88
CA PHE A 352 26.17 6.60 7.53
C PHE A 352 27.67 6.71 7.23
N VAL A 353 28.08 7.69 6.41
CA VAL A 353 29.47 7.84 5.97
C VAL A 353 30.37 8.42 7.07
N PHE A 354 29.90 9.45 7.78
CA PHE A 354 30.74 10.20 8.73
C PHE A 354 30.61 9.73 10.18
N LEU A 355 29.48 9.13 10.57
CA LEU A 355 29.25 8.67 11.94
C LEU A 355 29.21 7.14 12.06
N GLY A 356 29.27 6.41 10.94
CA GLY A 356 29.15 4.95 10.92
C GLY A 356 27.76 4.44 11.34
N VAL A 357 26.75 5.31 11.34
CA VAL A 357 25.40 4.97 11.81
C VAL A 357 24.51 4.64 10.62
N ALA A 358 24.20 3.35 10.42
CA ALA A 358 23.29 2.84 9.38
C ALA A 358 21.81 2.95 9.79
N LYS A 359 21.40 4.11 10.32
CA LYS A 359 20.05 4.35 10.83
C LYS A 359 19.36 5.45 10.02
N ASP A 360 18.18 5.17 9.47
CA ASP A 360 17.36 6.14 8.71
C ASP A 360 16.59 7.03 9.68
N ASP A 361 16.81 8.35 9.62
CA ASP A 361 16.19 9.36 10.49
C ASP A 361 14.65 9.29 10.49
N ARG A 362 14.04 8.82 9.39
CA ARG A 362 12.58 8.69 9.27
C ARG A 362 12.04 7.53 10.11
N SER A 363 12.86 6.51 10.34
CA SER A 363 12.50 5.29 11.08
C SER A 363 12.71 5.40 12.59
N GLU A 364 13.35 6.45 13.11
CA GLU A 364 13.66 6.56 14.54
C GLU A 364 12.41 6.59 15.45
N ALA A 365 11.27 7.15 15.01
CA ALA A 365 10.04 7.11 15.84
C ALA A 365 9.40 5.72 15.87
N GLU A 366 9.77 4.86 14.93
CA GLU A 366 9.28 3.49 14.86
C GLU A 366 9.91 2.63 15.98
N ASP A 367 11.19 2.89 16.31
CA ASP A 367 11.88 2.25 17.45
C ASP A 367 11.38 2.82 18.79
N GLU A 368 11.17 4.14 18.90
CA GLU A 368 10.68 4.80 20.13
C GLU A 368 9.26 4.29 20.55
N GLY A 369 8.40 4.01 19.57
CA GLY A 369 7.09 3.40 19.81
C GLY A 369 7.17 1.93 20.27
N GLU A 370 8.21 1.19 19.86
CA GLU A 370 8.46 -0.20 20.28
C GLU A 370 8.95 -0.26 21.74
N GLU A 371 9.78 0.69 22.18
CA GLU A 371 10.16 0.84 23.60
C GLU A 371 8.94 1.14 24.48
N ALA A 372 8.02 1.99 24.00
CA ALA A 372 6.79 2.31 24.73
C ALA A 372 5.81 1.12 24.79
N GLU A 373 5.56 0.42 23.67
CA GLU A 373 4.70 -0.78 23.68
C GLU A 373 5.30 -1.92 24.50
N SER A 374 6.61 -2.15 24.38
CA SER A 374 7.30 -3.18 25.17
C SER A 374 7.27 -2.87 26.66
N MET A 375 7.50 -1.61 27.08
CA MET A 375 7.31 -1.20 28.48
C MET A 375 5.88 -1.44 28.96
N VAL A 376 4.86 -1.12 28.16
CA VAL A 376 3.45 -1.35 28.54
C VAL A 376 3.13 -2.84 28.70
N THR A 377 3.64 -3.71 27.81
CA THR A 377 3.49 -5.17 27.98
C THR A 377 4.23 -5.72 29.19
N VAL A 378 5.41 -5.21 29.52
CA VAL A 378 6.17 -5.65 30.70
C VAL A 378 5.48 -5.23 32.00
N VAL A 379 4.87 -4.04 32.04
CA VAL A 379 4.13 -3.56 33.23
C VAL A 379 2.80 -4.31 33.41
N GLY A 380 2.17 -4.79 32.33
CA GLY A 380 0.93 -5.58 32.39
C GLY A 380 1.09 -7.01 32.92
N ASP A 381 2.28 -7.59 32.85
CA ASP A 381 2.61 -8.96 33.30
C ASP A 381 3.23 -9.02 34.71
N VAL A 382 3.31 -7.89 35.44
CA VAL A 382 3.66 -7.90 36.87
C VAL A 382 2.40 -8.25 37.67
N ASP A 383 2.19 -9.55 37.88
CA ASP A 383 1.24 -10.08 38.86
C ASP A 383 1.51 -9.44 40.23
N VAL A 384 0.66 -8.49 40.63
CA VAL A 384 0.59 -8.03 42.02
C VAL A 384 0.06 -9.22 42.83
N PRO A 385 0.83 -9.78 43.79
CA PRO A 385 0.35 -10.92 44.55
C PRO A 385 -0.84 -10.47 45.41
N ALA A 386 -2.00 -11.04 45.13
CA ALA A 386 -3.23 -10.83 45.88
C ALA A 386 -3.05 -11.39 47.31
N GLN A 387 -2.71 -10.51 48.26
CA GLN A 387 -2.82 -10.83 49.68
C GLN A 387 -4.17 -10.37 50.23
N VAL A 388 -4.99 -11.40 50.49
CA VAL A 388 -5.90 -11.58 51.64
C VAL A 388 -6.97 -10.50 51.88
N ALA A 389 -8.20 -10.92 51.55
CA ALA A 389 -9.44 -10.30 51.97
C ALA A 389 -9.57 -10.22 53.50
N GLY A 390 -9.81 -9.02 54.01
CA GLY A 390 -10.29 -8.75 55.37
C GLY A 390 -11.48 -7.81 55.31
N ASN A 391 -12.66 -8.32 55.66
CA ASN A 391 -13.93 -7.58 55.75
C ASN A 391 -13.83 -6.40 56.74
N GLY A 392 -14.21 -5.20 56.28
CA GLY A 392 -14.50 -4.05 57.13
C GLY A 392 -15.28 -2.98 56.34
N PRO A 393 -16.27 -2.29 56.94
CA PRO A 393 -17.18 -1.44 56.19
C PRO A 393 -16.51 -0.14 55.73
N ILE A 394 -16.79 0.27 54.50
CA ILE A 394 -16.41 1.57 53.95
C ILE A 394 -17.15 2.66 54.74
N GLN A 395 -16.45 3.30 55.68
CA GLN A 395 -16.81 4.64 56.18
C GLN A 395 -15.99 5.67 55.43
N GLY A 396 -16.71 6.63 54.83
CA GLY A 396 -16.12 7.71 54.06
C GLY A 396 -15.27 8.64 54.91
N LEU A 397 -14.19 9.12 54.31
CA LEU A 397 -13.47 10.31 54.78
C LEU A 397 -13.11 11.16 53.56
N VAL A 398 -13.97 12.14 53.32
CA VAL A 398 -13.63 13.39 52.65
C VAL A 398 -12.64 14.13 53.55
N GLN A 399 -11.39 14.32 53.13
CA GLN A 399 -10.53 15.36 53.72
C GLN A 399 -9.67 16.08 52.66
N ARG A 400 -10.12 17.33 52.43
CA ARG A 400 -9.39 18.58 52.19
C ARG A 400 -7.90 18.49 51.81
N LYS A 401 -7.60 19.03 50.62
CA LYS A 401 -6.36 19.78 50.37
C LYS A 401 -6.30 21.00 51.31
N SER A 402 -5.31 21.04 52.19
CA SER A 402 -4.76 22.28 52.75
C SER A 402 -3.33 22.42 52.24
N GLY A 403 -3.02 23.58 51.69
CA GLY A 403 -1.69 23.93 51.22
C GLY A 403 -0.76 24.41 52.34
N GLN A 404 0.38 24.92 51.85
CA GLN A 404 1.52 25.55 52.54
C GLN A 404 2.49 24.54 53.18
N VAL A 405 3.79 24.59 52.90
CA VAL A 405 4.65 25.76 52.63
C VAL A 405 5.39 25.66 51.30
#